data_AF-A0A1L9AV62-F1
#
_entry.id   AF-A0A1L9AV62-F1
#
_cell.length_a   1.000
_cell.length_b   1.000
_cell.length_c   1.000
_cell.angle_alpha   90.00
_cell.angle_beta   90.00
_cell.angle_gamma   90.00
#
_symmetry.space_group_name_H-M   'P 1'
#
loop_
_entity.id
_entity.type
_entity.pdbx_description
1 polymer ?
#
loop_
_entity_poly.entity_id
_entity_poly.type
_entity_poly.pdbx_seq_one_letter_code
_entity_poly.pdbx_strand_id
1 'polypeptide(L)'
;MTIHLLLAPADEKHPSNDPALPADSVLGEPAPKPLPQPSHLSDLSATPDSLPRQRWALVLPEGERGRRLQSILGPLCQLRGQQQGAKPDVYFAPPNLDAAMAGQYRAQNIHPSSRPIREHARYLLLVGNPRELSLELQAELAGDGSSFVGRLAFEQDEDYEAYVSKVLERERQPPTAREARSMFLSVRDGTLALQMGQKFLMTPLVNSLRGERKLGHFPASEVIAEELTAASSQRLLELAAQPEPGVLFTLSHGIGAPLSGWRRAEEQRRRQGNMSLGEGGELAAEDVSRCAFMPGGIWFYFACLGAGSPLGSVYQPWLERLVQTKQMREDTLDNVRRTRPVDGHPFMAALPQAALANPRGPLAVISHIDLAWTCGFHNSRTGQSHTQRFEGAVASLVRGHRAGVALNSLTRSAWQADGALRRQYQADAEAPHSGKAAPVDASARASLWLERHDLTNYLLLGDPAVRILGEASS
;
A
#
# COMPACT_ATOMS: atom_id res chain seq x y z
N MET A 1 38.05 -47.27 16.46
CA MET A 1 38.09 -46.46 15.22
C MET A 1 38.77 -45.13 15.55
N THR A 2 39.48 -44.51 14.60
CA THR A 2 40.09 -43.18 14.79
C THR A 2 39.43 -42.19 13.84
N ILE A 3 39.15 -40.99 14.32
CA ILE A 3 38.50 -39.93 13.54
C ILE A 3 39.59 -38.98 13.06
N HIS A 4 39.61 -38.72 11.74
CA HIS A 4 40.60 -37.85 11.11
C HIS A 4 39.92 -36.56 10.64
N LEU A 5 40.53 -35.42 10.96
CA LEU A 5 40.09 -34.13 10.45
C LEU A 5 40.66 -33.93 9.03
N LEU A 6 39.76 -33.77 8.06
CA LEU A 6 40.12 -33.53 6.65
C LEU A 6 40.02 -32.04 6.34
N LEU A 7 40.83 -31.23 7.02
CA LEU A 7 40.87 -29.79 6.86
C LEU A 7 42.26 -29.37 6.37
N ALA A 8 42.33 -28.45 5.41
CA ALA A 8 43.57 -27.82 4.98
C ALA A 8 43.34 -26.30 5.00
N PRO A 9 44.12 -25.53 5.80
CA PRO A 9 44.02 -24.07 5.78
C PRO A 9 44.36 -23.55 4.38
N ALA A 10 43.56 -22.61 3.89
CA ALA A 10 43.70 -22.06 2.54
C ALA A 10 45.08 -21.42 2.29
N ASP A 11 45.70 -20.94 3.36
CA ASP A 11 46.94 -20.18 3.34
C ASP A 11 48.18 -21.10 3.32
N GLU A 12 48.06 -22.29 3.92
CA GLU A 12 49.16 -23.23 4.14
C GLU A 12 49.20 -24.37 3.10
N LYS A 13 48.13 -24.56 2.33
CA LYS A 13 48.00 -25.52 1.20
C LYS A 13 48.39 -26.99 1.48
N HIS A 14 48.59 -27.34 2.74
CA HIS A 14 48.79 -28.71 3.22
C HIS A 14 47.70 -29.08 4.24
N PRO A 15 47.34 -30.38 4.35
CA PRO A 15 46.39 -30.84 5.37
C PRO A 15 46.86 -30.44 6.77
N SER A 16 45.93 -30.08 7.65
CA SER A 16 46.27 -29.82 9.05
C SER A 16 46.82 -31.10 9.67
N ASN A 17 47.99 -30.99 10.30
CA ASN A 17 48.70 -32.13 10.92
C ASN A 17 48.10 -32.51 12.28
N ASP A 18 46.78 -32.38 12.43
CA ASP A 18 46.12 -32.64 13.69
C ASP A 18 46.14 -34.14 13.99
N PRO A 19 46.50 -34.54 15.22
CA PRO A 19 46.52 -35.94 15.61
C PRO A 19 45.11 -36.54 15.52
N ALA A 20 45.04 -37.79 15.05
CA ALA A 20 43.77 -38.50 14.94
C ALA A 20 43.09 -38.61 16.31
N LEU A 21 41.81 -38.22 16.37
CA LEU A 21 41.05 -38.27 17.60
C LEU A 21 40.61 -39.73 17.88
N PRO A 22 40.72 -40.23 19.12
CA PRO A 22 40.15 -41.51 19.51
C PRO A 22 38.62 -41.48 19.28
N ALA A 23 38.00 -42.52 18.72
CA ALA A 23 36.54 -42.53 18.52
C ALA A 23 35.75 -42.31 19.82
N ASP A 24 36.32 -42.64 20.98
CA ASP A 24 35.64 -42.47 22.27
C ASP A 24 35.52 -40.99 22.68
N SER A 25 36.22 -40.08 21.99
CA SER A 25 36.15 -38.63 22.24
C SER A 25 34.80 -37.99 21.88
N VAL A 26 33.96 -38.64 21.07
CA VAL A 26 32.57 -38.20 20.80
C VAL A 26 31.59 -38.61 21.90
N LEU A 27 31.98 -39.46 22.86
CA LEU A 27 31.09 -39.89 23.96
C LEU A 27 30.84 -38.77 24.99
N GLY A 28 31.66 -37.72 24.98
CA GLY A 28 31.49 -36.51 25.79
C GLY A 28 30.87 -35.36 25.01
N GLU A 29 29.78 -35.61 24.27
CA GLU A 29 29.06 -34.57 23.53
C GLU A 29 28.68 -33.40 24.46
N PRO A 30 29.18 -32.17 24.21
CA PRO A 30 28.56 -31.00 24.80
C PRO A 30 27.16 -30.90 24.21
N ALA A 31 26.14 -30.92 25.07
CA ALA A 31 24.75 -30.74 24.63
C ALA A 31 24.68 -29.52 23.71
N PRO A 32 24.14 -29.64 22.48
CA PRO A 32 23.96 -28.48 21.62
C PRO A 32 23.20 -27.43 22.42
N LYS A 33 23.71 -26.18 22.44
CA LYS A 33 22.98 -25.08 23.07
C LYS A 33 21.55 -25.15 22.56
N PRO A 34 20.53 -25.26 23.44
CA PRO A 34 19.16 -25.29 23.00
C PRO A 34 18.95 -24.08 22.11
N LEU A 35 18.63 -24.31 20.83
CA LEU A 35 18.12 -23.23 20.01
C LEU A 35 16.89 -22.70 20.74
N PRO A 36 16.77 -21.37 20.95
CA PRO A 36 15.59 -20.82 21.59
C PRO A 36 14.38 -21.37 20.84
N GLN A 37 13.49 -22.08 21.54
CA GLN A 37 12.23 -22.49 20.92
C GLN A 37 11.46 -21.20 20.61
N PRO A 38 11.16 -20.91 19.33
CA PRO A 38 10.44 -19.70 19.00
C PRO A 38 9.02 -19.79 19.59
N SER A 39 8.72 -18.95 20.58
CA SER A 39 7.41 -18.89 21.22
C SER A 39 6.43 -17.95 20.51
N HIS A 40 6.91 -17.12 19.57
CA HIS A 40 6.12 -16.07 18.93
C HIS A 40 6.30 -16.07 17.42
N LEU A 41 5.31 -16.62 16.73
CA LEU A 41 5.41 -17.05 15.33
C LEU A 41 4.24 -16.47 14.50
N SER A 42 4.52 -15.97 13.29
CA SER A 42 3.54 -15.74 12.23
C SER A 42 2.98 -17.05 11.65
N ASP A 43 1.73 -17.02 11.18
CA ASP A 43 1.01 -18.16 10.63
C ASP A 43 0.18 -17.68 9.43
N LEU A 44 0.63 -18.06 8.23
CA LEU A 44 -0.02 -17.69 6.97
C LEU A 44 -1.46 -18.23 6.86
N SER A 45 -1.77 -19.32 7.58
CA SER A 45 -3.11 -19.91 7.61
C SER A 45 -4.01 -19.30 8.69
N ALA A 46 -3.44 -18.55 9.64
CA ALA A 46 -4.21 -17.88 10.66
C ALA A 46 -4.95 -16.66 10.13
N THR A 47 -5.92 -16.19 10.93
CA THR A 47 -6.66 -14.96 10.66
C THR A 47 -5.71 -13.79 10.38
N PRO A 48 -5.83 -13.11 9.22
CA PRO A 48 -5.01 -11.96 8.87
C PRO A 48 -4.97 -10.87 9.95
N ASP A 49 -6.07 -10.61 10.66
CA ASP A 49 -6.12 -9.54 11.68
C ASP A 49 -5.39 -9.84 13.00
N SER A 50 -4.93 -11.08 13.20
CA SER A 50 -4.30 -11.49 14.45
C SER A 50 -2.84 -11.03 14.51
N LEU A 51 -2.57 -9.90 15.16
CA LEU A 51 -1.18 -9.42 15.34
C LEU A 51 -0.25 -10.43 16.00
N PRO A 52 -0.64 -11.18 17.06
CA PRO A 52 0.23 -12.23 17.62
C PRO A 52 0.67 -13.26 16.58
N ARG A 53 -0.24 -13.61 15.66
CA ARG A 53 -0.03 -14.63 14.62
C ARG A 53 0.39 -14.07 13.27
N GLN A 54 0.45 -12.77 13.05
CA GLN A 54 0.90 -12.21 11.77
C GLN A 54 2.16 -11.37 11.93
N ARG A 55 2.44 -10.91 13.15
CA ARG A 55 3.62 -10.15 13.56
C ARG A 55 3.69 -8.78 12.87
N TRP A 56 4.29 -7.82 13.56
CA TRP A 56 4.43 -6.43 13.12
C TRP A 56 5.89 -6.00 13.27
N ALA A 57 6.39 -5.30 12.26
CA ALA A 57 7.74 -4.76 12.23
C ALA A 57 7.79 -3.36 11.61
N LEU A 58 8.86 -2.65 11.96
CA LEU A 58 9.16 -1.29 11.53
C LEU A 58 10.32 -1.30 10.54
N VAL A 59 10.20 -0.56 9.44
CA VAL A 59 11.27 -0.35 8.45
C VAL A 59 11.61 1.14 8.41
N LEU A 60 12.87 1.47 8.67
CA LEU A 60 13.39 2.82 8.78
C LEU A 60 14.53 3.04 7.78
N PRO A 61 14.82 4.28 7.37
CA PRO A 61 16.02 4.57 6.60
C PRO A 61 17.27 4.38 7.45
N GLU A 62 18.37 3.96 6.85
CA GLU A 62 19.67 3.92 7.52
C GLU A 62 20.14 5.32 7.98
N GLY A 63 21.00 5.34 9.00
CA GLY A 63 21.66 6.56 9.49
C GLY A 63 20.97 7.25 10.67
N GLU A 64 21.30 8.53 10.86
CA GLU A 64 20.80 9.33 12.00
C GLU A 64 19.30 9.58 11.92
N ARG A 65 18.79 9.85 10.71
CA ARG A 65 17.36 10.06 10.46
C ARG A 65 16.52 8.86 10.92
N GLY A 66 16.92 7.63 10.56
CA GLY A 66 16.23 6.43 11.01
C GLY A 66 16.25 6.25 12.52
N ARG A 67 17.38 6.52 13.18
CA ARG A 67 17.48 6.43 14.66
C ARG A 67 16.58 7.47 15.35
N ARG A 68 16.49 8.68 14.80
CA ARG A 68 15.57 9.73 15.29
C ARG A 68 14.12 9.29 15.15
N LEU A 69 13.74 8.79 13.97
CA LEU A 69 12.39 8.25 13.72
C LEU A 69 12.07 7.04 14.60
N GLN A 70 13.03 6.15 14.86
CA GLN A 70 12.85 5.04 15.80
C GLN A 70 12.48 5.52 17.20
N SER A 71 13.11 6.60 17.67
CA SER A 71 12.81 7.19 18.98
C SER A 71 11.38 7.74 19.03
N ILE A 72 10.96 8.47 18.00
CA ILE A 72 9.61 9.06 17.90
C ILE A 72 8.54 7.96 17.83
N LEU A 73 8.81 6.90 17.07
CA LEU A 73 7.90 5.76 16.89
C LEU A 73 7.97 4.75 18.04
N GLY A 74 8.84 4.97 19.04
CA GLY A 74 9.03 4.09 20.20
C GLY A 74 7.72 3.74 20.92
N PRO A 75 6.85 4.71 21.24
CA PRO A 75 5.53 4.44 21.84
C PRO A 75 4.64 3.54 20.98
N LEU A 76 4.63 3.70 19.65
CA LEU A 76 3.88 2.83 18.74
C LEU A 76 4.47 1.41 18.72
N CYS A 77 5.80 1.28 18.70
CA CYS A 77 6.47 -0.01 18.78
C CYS A 77 6.16 -0.75 20.09
N GLN A 78 6.08 -0.02 21.20
CA GLN A 78 5.69 -0.59 22.49
C GLN A 78 4.24 -1.12 22.46
N LEU A 79 3.30 -0.34 21.92
CA LEU A 79 1.91 -0.77 21.75
C LEU A 79 1.82 -2.03 20.88
N ARG A 80 2.44 -2.02 19.70
CA ARG A 80 2.42 -3.18 18.79
C ARG A 80 3.13 -4.39 19.40
N GLY A 81 4.18 -4.17 20.18
CA GLY A 81 4.87 -5.21 20.93
C GLY A 81 3.98 -5.90 21.98
N GLN A 82 3.18 -5.13 22.71
CA GLN A 82 2.18 -5.66 23.63
C GLN A 82 1.10 -6.45 22.89
N GLN A 83 0.55 -5.89 21.81
CA GLN A 83 -0.52 -6.51 21.05
C GLN A 83 -0.11 -7.80 20.34
N GLN A 84 1.14 -7.92 19.89
CA GLN A 84 1.65 -9.14 19.28
C GLN A 84 2.32 -10.11 20.27
N GLY A 85 2.45 -9.71 21.54
CA GLY A 85 3.10 -10.51 22.58
C GLY A 85 4.61 -10.67 22.43
N ALA A 86 5.29 -9.87 21.61
CA ALA A 86 6.75 -9.85 21.55
C ALA A 86 7.28 -8.51 21.00
N LYS A 87 8.57 -8.22 21.25
CA LYS A 87 9.24 -7.05 20.71
C LYS A 87 9.17 -7.04 19.16
N PRO A 88 8.73 -5.93 18.53
CA PRO A 88 8.79 -5.78 17.09
C PRO A 88 10.21 -5.84 16.54
N ASP A 89 10.35 -6.46 15.36
CA ASP A 89 11.57 -6.34 14.57
C ASP A 89 11.67 -4.90 14.01
N VAL A 90 12.90 -4.39 13.95
CA VAL A 90 13.20 -3.06 13.39
C VAL A 90 14.30 -3.23 12.36
N TYR A 91 14.03 -2.84 11.12
CA TYR A 91 14.93 -2.95 9.99
C TYR A 91 15.38 -1.56 9.54
N PHE A 92 16.64 -1.44 9.14
CA PHE A 92 17.20 -0.21 8.56
C PHE A 92 17.58 -0.48 7.11
N ALA A 93 16.89 0.16 6.18
CA ALA A 93 17.11 -0.02 4.75
C ALA A 93 17.92 1.13 4.15
N PRO A 94 18.82 0.84 3.19
CA PRO A 94 19.55 1.88 2.48
C PRO A 94 18.62 2.66 1.53
N PRO A 95 18.94 3.92 1.20
CA PRO A 95 18.14 4.73 0.29
C PRO A 95 18.29 4.27 -1.17
N ASN A 96 17.36 4.70 -2.03
CA ASN A 96 17.41 4.52 -3.49
C ASN A 96 17.57 3.06 -3.97
N LEU A 97 17.02 2.08 -3.24
CA LEU A 97 16.96 0.69 -3.72
C LEU A 97 16.13 0.61 -5.01
N ASP A 98 16.72 0.11 -6.10
CA ASP A 98 15.96 -0.30 -7.28
C ASP A 98 15.21 -1.62 -7.02
N ALA A 99 14.43 -2.11 -8.00
CA ALA A 99 13.65 -3.33 -7.85
C ALA A 99 14.50 -4.57 -7.54
N ALA A 100 15.69 -4.70 -8.15
CA ALA A 100 16.55 -5.86 -7.92
C ALA A 100 17.20 -5.81 -6.53
N MET A 101 17.70 -4.64 -6.14
CA MET A 101 18.29 -4.42 -4.83
C MET A 101 17.23 -4.53 -3.72
N ALA A 102 16.00 -4.06 -3.95
CA ALA A 102 14.88 -4.24 -3.03
C ALA A 102 14.56 -5.72 -2.79
N GLY A 103 14.51 -6.53 -3.86
CA GLY A 103 14.30 -7.98 -3.76
C GLY A 103 15.41 -8.68 -2.96
N GLN A 104 16.67 -8.30 -3.22
CA GLN A 104 17.81 -8.80 -2.45
C GLN A 104 17.74 -8.39 -0.98
N TYR A 105 17.45 -7.12 -0.71
CA TYR A 105 17.33 -6.60 0.65
C TYR A 105 16.21 -7.30 1.43
N ARG A 106 15.03 -7.47 0.82
CA ARG A 106 13.93 -8.26 1.39
C ARG A 106 14.38 -9.68 1.73
N ALA A 107 15.01 -10.38 0.79
CA ALA A 107 15.43 -11.76 0.95
C ALA A 107 16.61 -11.96 1.93
N GLN A 108 17.39 -10.92 2.23
CA GLN A 108 18.55 -11.01 3.12
C GLN A 108 18.23 -10.52 4.54
N ASN A 109 17.38 -9.49 4.67
CA ASN A 109 17.20 -8.77 5.93
C ASN A 109 15.81 -8.94 6.54
N ILE A 110 14.76 -8.84 5.72
CA ILE A 110 13.37 -8.83 6.22
C ILE A 110 12.81 -10.25 6.29
N HIS A 111 12.93 -11.03 5.21
CA HIS A 111 12.44 -12.41 5.09
C HIS A 111 13.56 -13.39 4.68
N PRO A 112 14.64 -13.51 5.48
CA PRO A 112 15.74 -14.42 5.15
C PRO A 112 15.32 -15.89 5.19
N SER A 113 15.78 -16.68 4.23
CA SER A 113 15.55 -18.13 4.21
C SER A 113 16.19 -18.87 5.39
N SER A 114 17.14 -18.24 6.08
CA SER A 114 17.73 -18.74 7.32
C SER A 114 16.77 -18.68 8.53
N ARG A 115 15.70 -17.89 8.45
CA ARG A 115 14.64 -17.83 9.46
C ARG A 115 13.40 -18.58 8.97
N PRO A 116 12.70 -19.31 9.85
CA PRO A 116 11.41 -19.89 9.50
C PRO A 116 10.44 -18.80 9.00
N ILE A 117 9.66 -19.09 7.96
CA ILE A 117 8.61 -18.17 7.44
C ILE A 117 7.70 -17.66 8.55
N ARG A 118 7.39 -18.56 9.49
CA ARG A 118 6.62 -18.28 10.68
C ARG A 118 7.29 -17.30 11.65
N GLU A 119 8.46 -16.74 11.40
CA GLU A 119 9.02 -15.67 12.21
C GLU A 119 8.94 -14.31 11.52
N HIS A 120 8.57 -14.30 10.24
CA HIS A 120 8.53 -13.11 9.42
C HIS A 120 7.32 -12.24 9.75
N ALA A 121 7.58 -10.96 9.95
CA ALA A 121 6.53 -9.97 10.14
C ALA A 121 5.77 -9.69 8.85
N ARG A 122 4.45 -9.89 8.89
CA ARG A 122 3.59 -9.57 7.76
C ARG A 122 3.13 -8.13 7.80
N TYR A 123 2.85 -7.55 8.97
CA TYR A 123 2.58 -6.12 9.05
C TYR A 123 3.89 -5.34 9.03
N LEU A 124 4.13 -4.58 7.97
CA LEU A 124 5.35 -3.81 7.78
C LEU A 124 5.01 -2.32 7.66
N LEU A 125 5.48 -1.52 8.60
CA LEU A 125 5.35 -0.06 8.53
C LEU A 125 6.67 0.53 8.04
N LEU A 126 6.68 1.14 6.86
CA LEU A 126 7.79 1.96 6.36
C LEU A 126 7.64 3.38 6.90
N VAL A 127 8.69 3.92 7.50
CA VAL A 127 8.70 5.29 8.02
C VAL A 127 9.84 6.06 7.39
N GLY A 128 9.52 6.86 6.36
CA GLY A 128 10.45 7.60 5.54
C GLY A 128 9.84 7.95 4.17
N ASN A 129 10.33 9.03 3.57
CA ASN A 129 9.90 9.46 2.25
C ASN A 129 10.48 8.56 1.14
N PRO A 130 9.97 8.63 -0.11
CA PRO A 130 10.45 7.83 -1.23
C PRO A 130 11.96 7.93 -1.57
N ARG A 131 12.66 8.98 -1.13
CA ARG A 131 14.12 9.11 -1.31
C ARG A 131 14.88 8.30 -0.25
N GLU A 132 14.34 8.27 0.96
CA GLU A 132 14.90 7.58 2.12
C GLU A 132 14.59 6.08 2.07
N LEU A 133 13.35 5.73 1.70
CA LEU A 133 12.87 4.37 1.49
C LEU A 133 12.19 4.31 0.12
N SER A 134 12.77 3.59 -0.83
CA SER A 134 12.31 3.62 -2.23
C SER A 134 10.88 3.08 -2.41
N LEU A 135 10.22 3.48 -3.49
CA LEU A 135 8.89 2.93 -3.85
C LEU A 135 9.01 1.49 -4.31
N GLU A 136 10.15 1.11 -4.89
CA GLU A 136 10.52 -0.23 -5.31
C GLU A 136 10.60 -1.17 -4.10
N LEU A 137 11.16 -0.73 -2.97
CA LEU A 137 11.14 -1.50 -1.72
C LEU A 137 9.71 -1.73 -1.24
N GLN A 138 8.86 -0.70 -1.26
CA GLN A 138 7.46 -0.84 -0.86
C GLN A 138 6.69 -1.81 -1.78
N ALA A 139 6.91 -1.70 -3.10
CA ALA A 139 6.31 -2.58 -4.10
C ALA A 139 6.76 -4.03 -3.93
N GLU A 140 8.05 -4.26 -3.67
CA GLU A 140 8.60 -5.60 -3.43
C GLU A 140 8.03 -6.24 -2.16
N LEU A 141 7.90 -5.47 -1.08
CA LEU A 141 7.32 -5.97 0.17
C LEU A 141 5.83 -6.30 0.04
N ALA A 142 5.09 -5.57 -0.79
CA ALA A 142 3.67 -5.82 -1.03
C ALA A 142 3.39 -6.85 -2.14
N GLY A 143 4.32 -7.04 -3.08
CA GLY A 143 4.08 -7.64 -4.40
C GLY A 143 3.66 -9.12 -4.38
N ASP A 144 4.14 -9.89 -3.42
CA ASP A 144 3.76 -11.30 -3.26
C ASP A 144 2.53 -11.49 -2.36
N GLY A 145 1.91 -10.40 -1.90
CA GLY A 145 0.74 -10.34 -1.00
C GLY A 145 0.91 -11.10 0.32
N SER A 146 2.16 -11.46 0.66
CA SER A 146 2.50 -12.05 1.94
C SER A 146 2.52 -11.01 3.06
N SER A 147 2.84 -9.75 2.76
CA SER A 147 2.87 -8.68 3.74
C SER A 147 1.77 -7.62 3.56
N PHE A 148 1.37 -7.03 4.68
CA PHE A 148 0.49 -5.88 4.81
C PHE A 148 1.35 -4.65 5.04
N VAL A 149 1.56 -3.87 3.98
CA VAL A 149 2.53 -2.77 3.99
C VAL A 149 1.81 -1.43 4.13
N GLY A 150 2.25 -0.61 5.08
CA GLY A 150 1.85 0.79 5.20
C GLY A 150 3.06 1.72 5.20
N ARG A 151 2.85 3.01 4.92
CA ARG A 151 3.90 4.03 4.91
C ARG A 151 3.51 5.30 5.68
N LEU A 152 4.43 5.81 6.49
CA LEU A 152 4.42 7.19 7.00
C LEU A 152 5.60 7.94 6.40
N ALA A 153 5.38 9.15 5.91
CA ALA A 153 6.40 9.88 5.15
C ALA A 153 6.27 11.39 5.35
N PHE A 154 6.07 11.83 6.59
CA PHE A 154 6.00 13.25 6.92
C PHE A 154 7.37 13.93 6.81
N GLU A 155 7.32 15.23 6.52
CA GLU A 155 8.51 16.10 6.49
C GLU A 155 8.97 16.46 7.91
N GLN A 156 8.03 16.79 8.80
CA GLN A 156 8.30 17.26 10.16
C GLN A 156 8.17 16.13 11.18
N ASP A 157 8.94 16.20 12.26
CA ASP A 157 8.94 15.17 13.31
C ASP A 157 7.67 15.23 14.17
N GLU A 158 7.16 16.44 14.36
CA GLU A 158 5.92 16.74 15.07
C GLU A 158 4.72 16.05 14.42
N ASP A 159 4.74 15.87 13.09
CA ASP A 159 3.68 15.16 12.37
C ASP A 159 3.70 13.65 12.65
N TYR A 160 4.89 13.05 12.84
CA TYR A 160 5.00 11.66 13.30
C TYR A 160 4.51 11.53 14.74
N GLU A 161 4.88 12.46 15.62
CA GLU A 161 4.43 12.49 17.01
C GLU A 161 2.90 12.62 17.11
N ALA A 162 2.30 13.51 16.31
CA ALA A 162 0.86 13.71 16.24
C ALA A 162 0.14 12.45 15.73
N TYR A 163 0.66 11.81 14.67
CA TYR A 163 0.12 10.56 14.16
C TYR A 163 0.19 9.44 15.20
N VAL A 164 1.35 9.23 15.84
CA VAL A 164 1.56 8.21 16.87
C VAL A 164 0.62 8.43 18.05
N SER A 165 0.50 9.67 18.53
CA SER A 165 -0.38 10.03 19.64
C SER A 165 -1.84 9.71 19.30
N LYS A 166 -2.31 10.06 18.11
CA LYS A 166 -3.65 9.75 17.62
C LYS A 166 -3.93 8.24 17.56
N VAL A 167 -2.98 7.45 17.03
CA VAL A 167 -3.12 5.98 16.99
C VAL A 167 -3.18 5.38 18.40
N LEU A 168 -2.30 5.82 19.30
CA LEU A 168 -2.26 5.34 20.68
C LEU A 168 -3.55 5.67 21.43
N GLU A 169 -4.06 6.90 21.29
CA GLU A 169 -5.32 7.32 21.88
C GLU A 169 -6.46 6.42 21.40
N ARG A 170 -6.54 6.21 20.08
CA ARG A 170 -7.58 5.39 19.47
C ARG A 170 -7.54 3.92 19.87
N GLU A 171 -6.34 3.37 20.07
CA GLU A 171 -6.16 1.97 20.47
C GLU A 171 -6.40 1.76 21.97
N ARG A 172 -6.12 2.77 22.80
CA ARG A 172 -6.42 2.76 24.25
C ARG A 172 -7.90 3.01 24.55
N GLN A 173 -8.53 3.83 23.73
CA GLN A 173 -9.95 4.19 23.84
C GLN A 173 -10.65 3.84 22.52
N PRO A 174 -10.88 2.53 22.27
CA PRO A 174 -11.60 2.11 21.07
C PRO A 174 -12.99 2.75 21.06
N PRO A 175 -13.55 3.03 19.87
CA PRO A 175 -14.87 3.64 19.77
C PRO A 175 -15.91 2.71 20.41
N THR A 176 -16.88 3.30 21.11
CA THR A 176 -18.02 2.58 21.67
C THR A 176 -19.00 2.11 20.57
N ALA A 177 -18.97 2.78 19.42
CA ALA A 177 -19.74 2.40 18.24
C ALA A 177 -19.35 1.00 17.76
N ARG A 178 -20.35 0.16 17.50
CA ARG A 178 -20.19 -1.20 16.98
C ARG A 178 -20.27 -1.29 15.46
N GLU A 179 -20.69 -0.21 14.82
CA GLU A 179 -20.88 -0.10 13.38
C GLU A 179 -20.24 1.19 12.90
N ALA A 180 -19.69 1.16 11.69
CA ALA A 180 -19.08 2.32 11.05
C ALA A 180 -20.01 2.94 10.01
N ARG A 181 -19.92 4.27 9.84
CA ARG A 181 -20.55 4.95 8.69
C ARG A 181 -19.79 4.61 7.42
N SER A 182 -20.50 4.38 6.31
CA SER A 182 -19.87 4.22 4.99
C SER A 182 -20.32 5.35 4.09
N MET A 183 -19.38 6.21 3.69
CA MET A 183 -19.63 7.41 2.88
C MET A 183 -18.98 7.27 1.52
N PHE A 184 -19.73 7.56 0.45
CA PHE A 184 -19.29 7.46 -0.94
C PHE A 184 -19.52 8.79 -1.65
N LEU A 185 -18.44 9.54 -1.86
CA LEU A 185 -18.53 10.88 -2.47
C LEU A 185 -17.84 10.87 -3.83
N SER A 186 -18.53 11.33 -4.87
CA SER A 186 -17.93 11.50 -6.21
C SER A 186 -18.00 12.96 -6.64
N VAL A 187 -16.99 13.44 -7.34
CA VAL A 187 -17.00 14.80 -7.90
C VAL A 187 -17.70 14.78 -9.26
N ARG A 188 -18.54 15.78 -9.51
CA ARG A 188 -19.15 16.07 -10.80
C ARG A 188 -18.46 17.26 -11.46
N ASP A 189 -17.62 16.97 -12.44
CA ASP A 189 -16.88 17.98 -13.21
C ASP A 189 -17.23 17.99 -14.71
N GLY A 190 -18.20 17.15 -15.12
CA GLY A 190 -18.63 17.02 -16.51
C GLY A 190 -17.73 16.14 -17.39
N THR A 191 -16.59 15.64 -16.89
CA THR A 191 -15.68 14.79 -17.65
C THR A 191 -16.21 13.37 -17.82
N LEU A 192 -15.86 12.74 -18.95
CA LEU A 192 -16.25 11.35 -19.23
C LEU A 192 -15.70 10.38 -18.17
N ALA A 193 -14.51 10.64 -17.63
CA ALA A 193 -13.88 9.78 -16.62
C ALA A 193 -14.72 9.71 -15.34
N LEU A 194 -15.19 10.85 -14.81
CA LEU A 194 -16.04 10.86 -13.61
C LEU A 194 -17.47 10.39 -13.91
N GLN A 195 -18.01 10.64 -15.12
CA GLN A 195 -19.27 10.02 -15.55
C GLN A 195 -19.17 8.49 -15.57
N MET A 196 -18.09 7.94 -16.11
CA MET A 196 -17.83 6.49 -16.12
C MET A 196 -17.63 5.95 -14.71
N GLY A 197 -16.86 6.61 -13.86
CA GLY A 197 -16.69 6.20 -12.48
C GLY A 197 -18.00 6.24 -11.68
N GLN A 198 -18.84 7.26 -11.89
CA GLN A 198 -20.16 7.33 -11.28
C GLN A 198 -21.04 6.14 -11.72
N LYS A 199 -21.07 5.84 -13.02
CA LYS A 199 -21.90 4.79 -13.61
C LYS A 199 -21.41 3.37 -13.30
N PHE A 200 -20.12 3.12 -13.41
CA PHE A 200 -19.54 1.78 -13.38
C PHE A 200 -18.84 1.41 -12.07
N LEU A 201 -18.57 2.37 -11.18
CA LEU A 201 -17.99 2.13 -9.86
C LEU A 201 -18.95 2.55 -8.74
N MET A 202 -19.22 3.85 -8.59
CA MET A 202 -19.92 4.40 -7.42
C MET A 202 -21.36 3.86 -7.28
N THR A 203 -22.15 3.99 -8.34
CA THR A 203 -23.55 3.52 -8.34
C THR A 203 -23.68 2.03 -8.05
N PRO A 204 -23.00 1.11 -8.78
CA PRO A 204 -23.08 -0.32 -8.47
C PRO A 204 -22.54 -0.66 -7.09
N LEU A 205 -21.47 0.01 -6.62
CA LEU A 205 -20.88 -0.25 -5.31
C LEU A 205 -21.86 0.07 -4.19
N VAL A 206 -22.44 1.27 -4.24
CA VAL A 206 -23.43 1.72 -3.24
C VAL A 206 -24.68 0.84 -3.27
N ASN A 207 -25.16 0.47 -4.45
CA ASN A 207 -26.33 -0.40 -4.58
C ASN A 207 -26.07 -1.80 -3.99
N SER A 208 -24.90 -2.39 -4.29
CA SER A 208 -24.48 -3.68 -3.75
C SER A 208 -24.41 -3.63 -2.22
N LEU A 209 -23.68 -2.66 -1.65
CA LEU A 209 -23.50 -2.52 -0.20
C LEU A 209 -24.80 -2.19 0.54
N ARG A 210 -25.71 -1.41 -0.06
CA ARG A 210 -27.07 -1.20 0.49
C ARG A 210 -27.88 -2.49 0.49
N GLY A 211 -27.72 -3.34 -0.53
CA GLY A 211 -28.29 -4.69 -0.58
C GLY A 211 -27.75 -5.57 0.55
N GLU A 212 -26.43 -5.68 0.65
CA GLU A 212 -25.75 -6.46 1.70
C GLU A 212 -26.10 -5.97 3.11
N ARG A 213 -26.28 -4.66 3.30
CA ARG A 213 -26.75 -4.11 4.58
C ARG A 213 -28.15 -4.57 4.92
N LYS A 214 -29.09 -4.56 3.95
CA LYS A 214 -30.47 -5.06 4.16
C LYS A 214 -30.49 -6.56 4.50
N LEU A 215 -29.53 -7.33 4.00
CA LEU A 215 -29.36 -8.75 4.30
C LEU A 215 -28.59 -9.01 5.62
N GLY A 216 -28.03 -7.97 6.25
CA GLY A 216 -27.24 -8.10 7.49
C GLY A 216 -25.78 -8.54 7.28
N HIS A 217 -25.29 -8.55 6.04
CA HIS A 217 -23.91 -8.97 5.70
C HIS A 217 -22.91 -7.81 5.67
N PHE A 218 -23.39 -6.57 5.70
CA PHE A 218 -22.59 -5.35 5.75
C PHE A 218 -22.97 -4.51 6.98
N PRO A 219 -22.19 -4.57 8.08
CA PRO A 219 -22.55 -3.97 9.37
C PRO A 219 -22.22 -2.47 9.43
N ALA A 220 -22.67 -1.71 8.44
CA ALA A 220 -22.57 -0.26 8.43
C ALA A 220 -23.78 0.35 9.14
N SER A 221 -23.55 1.36 9.97
CA SER A 221 -24.65 2.12 10.61
C SER A 221 -25.46 2.87 9.56
N GLU A 222 -24.79 3.35 8.51
CA GLU A 222 -25.40 4.07 7.40
C GLU A 222 -24.57 3.92 6.11
N VAL A 223 -25.24 4.02 4.95
CA VAL A 223 -24.60 4.12 3.62
C VAL A 223 -25.02 5.41 2.93
N ILE A 224 -24.16 6.42 3.07
CA ILE A 224 -24.32 7.74 2.46
C ILE A 224 -23.64 7.75 1.11
N ALA A 225 -24.32 8.28 0.09
CA ALA A 225 -23.75 8.47 -1.23
C ALA A 225 -24.19 9.81 -1.80
N GLU A 226 -23.23 10.67 -2.14
CA GLU A 226 -23.50 12.01 -2.70
C GLU A 226 -22.56 12.30 -3.88
N GLU A 227 -23.11 12.91 -4.92
CA GLU A 227 -22.35 13.47 -6.03
C GLU A 227 -22.14 14.97 -5.76
N LEU A 228 -20.89 15.35 -5.49
CA LEU A 228 -20.44 16.68 -5.14
C LEU A 228 -20.35 17.55 -6.40
N THR A 229 -20.85 18.78 -6.30
CA THR A 229 -20.75 19.80 -7.35
C THR A 229 -19.65 20.82 -7.02
N ALA A 230 -19.40 21.76 -7.91
CA ALA A 230 -18.40 22.81 -7.72
C ALA A 230 -18.55 23.60 -6.40
N ALA A 231 -19.76 23.74 -5.85
CA ALA A 231 -20.00 24.44 -4.60
C ALA A 231 -19.86 23.56 -3.33
N SER A 232 -19.28 22.35 -3.42
CA SER A 232 -19.46 21.28 -2.42
C SER A 232 -18.20 20.91 -1.60
N SER A 233 -17.12 21.71 -1.61
CA SER A 233 -15.97 21.49 -0.71
C SER A 233 -16.38 21.48 0.77
N GLN A 234 -17.22 22.45 1.15
CA GLN A 234 -17.78 22.54 2.49
C GLN A 234 -18.64 21.33 2.83
N ARG A 235 -19.45 20.83 1.89
CA ARG A 235 -20.27 19.63 2.10
C ARG A 235 -19.43 18.38 2.35
N LEU A 236 -18.33 18.22 1.62
CA LEU A 236 -17.37 17.13 1.85
C LEU A 236 -16.79 17.23 3.27
N LEU A 237 -16.32 18.42 3.66
CA LEU A 237 -15.76 18.66 4.99
C LEU A 237 -16.78 18.42 6.10
N GLU A 238 -18.03 18.85 5.94
CA GLU A 238 -19.13 18.63 6.89
C GLU A 238 -19.42 17.13 7.11
N LEU A 239 -19.44 16.34 6.04
CA LEU A 239 -19.66 14.90 6.12
C LEU A 239 -18.46 14.18 6.76
N ALA A 240 -17.25 14.61 6.43
CA ALA A 240 -16.01 14.05 6.96
C ALA A 240 -15.73 14.44 8.41
N ALA A 241 -16.20 15.61 8.87
CA ALA A 241 -15.93 16.11 10.22
C ALA A 241 -16.68 15.37 11.34
N GLN A 242 -17.60 14.48 10.99
CA GLN A 242 -18.45 13.76 11.95
C GLN A 242 -17.61 12.84 12.85
N PRO A 243 -17.92 12.75 14.16
CA PRO A 243 -17.09 12.04 15.13
C PRO A 243 -17.24 10.52 15.09
N GLU A 244 -18.29 9.98 14.47
CA GLU A 244 -18.46 8.53 14.38
C GLU A 244 -17.37 7.87 13.52
N PRO A 245 -16.89 6.66 13.88
CA PRO A 245 -16.01 5.91 13.01
C PRO A 245 -16.63 5.73 11.62
N GLY A 246 -15.84 5.99 10.60
CA GLY A 246 -16.31 5.88 9.23
C GLY A 246 -15.25 5.46 8.25
N VAL A 247 -15.73 4.89 7.14
CA VAL A 247 -14.98 4.72 5.90
C VAL A 247 -15.51 5.74 4.91
N LEU A 248 -14.61 6.57 4.40
CA LEU A 248 -14.90 7.52 3.34
C LEU A 248 -14.26 7.02 2.05
N PHE A 249 -15.05 6.76 1.03
CA PHE A 249 -14.59 6.49 -0.32
C PHE A 249 -14.86 7.72 -1.19
N THR A 250 -13.81 8.31 -1.75
CA THR A 250 -13.94 9.46 -2.65
C THR A 250 -13.47 9.12 -4.05
N LEU A 251 -14.21 9.54 -5.06
CA LEU A 251 -13.84 9.46 -6.48
C LEU A 251 -13.71 10.86 -7.07
N SER A 252 -12.50 11.22 -7.51
CA SER A 252 -12.22 12.51 -8.16
C SER A 252 -10.99 12.41 -9.06
N HIS A 253 -10.65 13.52 -9.74
CA HIS A 253 -9.30 13.68 -10.28
C HIS A 253 -8.31 14.10 -9.21
N GLY A 254 -7.05 13.77 -9.42
CA GLY A 254 -5.94 14.37 -8.70
C GLY A 254 -5.39 15.55 -9.49
N ILE A 255 -4.98 16.61 -8.80
CA ILE A 255 -4.36 17.78 -9.42
C ILE A 255 -3.05 17.34 -10.08
N GLY A 256 -3.00 17.48 -11.41
CA GLY A 256 -1.80 17.26 -12.22
C GLY A 256 -1.03 18.57 -12.43
N ALA A 257 -0.04 18.51 -13.33
CA ALA A 257 0.77 19.67 -13.65
C ALA A 257 -0.01 20.76 -14.40
N PRO A 258 0.26 22.06 -14.13
CA PRO A 258 -0.21 23.15 -14.98
C PRO A 258 0.26 22.98 -16.43
N LEU A 259 -0.42 23.64 -17.38
CA LEU A 259 -0.03 23.61 -18.81
C LEU A 259 1.42 24.07 -19.05
N SER A 260 1.88 25.04 -18.26
CA SER A 260 3.26 25.56 -18.28
C SER A 260 4.26 24.67 -17.51
N GLY A 261 3.81 23.56 -16.94
CA GLY A 261 4.57 22.73 -16.01
C GLY A 261 4.74 23.36 -14.63
N TRP A 262 5.27 22.60 -13.69
CA TRP A 262 5.63 23.10 -12.37
C TRP A 262 6.89 23.95 -12.44
N ARG A 263 6.86 25.16 -11.88
CA ARG A 263 8.03 26.05 -11.84
C ARG A 263 8.95 25.77 -10.65
N ARG A 264 8.39 25.27 -9.54
CA ARG A 264 9.10 25.00 -8.29
C ARG A 264 8.68 23.64 -7.73
N ALA A 265 9.66 22.87 -7.27
CA ALA A 265 9.42 21.55 -6.70
C ALA A 265 8.55 21.61 -5.42
N GLU A 266 8.69 22.67 -4.63
CA GLU A 266 7.86 22.90 -3.45
C GLU A 266 6.37 23.08 -3.81
N GLU A 267 6.07 23.86 -4.85
CA GLU A 267 4.71 24.04 -5.33
C GLU A 267 4.11 22.72 -5.82
N GLN A 268 4.90 21.94 -6.56
CA GLN A 268 4.50 20.62 -7.01
C GLN A 268 4.18 19.69 -5.84
N ARG A 269 5.07 19.60 -4.83
CA ARG A 269 4.84 18.76 -3.64
C ARG A 269 3.58 19.14 -2.88
N ARG A 270 3.28 20.44 -2.79
CA ARG A 270 2.10 20.96 -2.08
C ARG A 270 0.78 20.67 -2.80
N ARG A 271 0.79 20.63 -4.14
CA ARG A 271 -0.44 20.61 -4.95
C ARG A 271 -0.69 19.34 -5.73
N GLN A 272 0.35 18.69 -6.24
CA GLN A 272 0.18 17.52 -7.10
C GLN A 272 -0.42 16.35 -6.31
N GLY A 273 -1.50 15.78 -6.83
CA GLY A 273 -2.27 14.74 -6.15
C GLY A 273 -3.33 15.26 -5.17
N ASN A 274 -3.50 16.58 -5.00
CA ASN A 274 -4.65 17.11 -4.26
C ASN A 274 -5.96 16.76 -4.97
N MET A 275 -7.07 16.75 -4.24
CA MET A 275 -8.38 16.40 -4.82
C MET A 275 -8.92 17.57 -5.63
N SER A 276 -9.14 17.35 -6.92
CA SER A 276 -9.86 18.31 -7.76
C SER A 276 -11.36 18.22 -7.49
N LEU A 277 -11.98 19.36 -7.24
CA LEU A 277 -13.43 19.53 -7.08
C LEU A 277 -14.07 20.17 -8.32
N GLY A 278 -13.41 20.04 -9.49
CA GLY A 278 -13.83 20.69 -10.73
C GLY A 278 -13.75 22.21 -10.63
N GLU A 279 -14.83 22.90 -11.01
CA GLU A 279 -14.93 24.37 -10.84
C GLU A 279 -14.89 24.80 -9.36
N GLY A 280 -15.07 23.87 -8.43
CA GLY A 280 -14.97 24.10 -6.99
C GLY A 280 -13.56 24.25 -6.43
N GLY A 281 -12.54 24.22 -7.30
CA GLY A 281 -11.14 24.33 -6.93
C GLY A 281 -10.54 22.98 -6.52
N GLU A 282 -9.75 22.99 -5.44
CA GLU A 282 -9.07 21.81 -4.92
C GLU A 282 -9.30 21.71 -3.40
N LEU A 283 -9.44 20.48 -2.88
CA LEU A 283 -9.27 20.21 -1.46
C LEU A 283 -7.76 20.00 -1.22
N ALA A 284 -7.15 20.90 -0.47
CA ALA A 284 -5.71 20.95 -0.24
C ALA A 284 -5.34 20.50 1.18
N ALA A 285 -4.04 20.33 1.41
CA ALA A 285 -3.48 19.93 2.70
C ALA A 285 -3.92 20.86 3.84
N GLU A 286 -3.98 22.17 3.57
CA GLU A 286 -4.33 23.19 4.54
C GLU A 286 -5.77 23.05 5.03
N ASP A 287 -6.69 22.63 4.16
CA ASP A 287 -8.12 22.47 4.47
C ASP A 287 -8.38 21.35 5.49
N VAL A 288 -7.58 20.28 5.45
CA VAL A 288 -7.74 19.11 6.33
C VAL A 288 -6.81 19.11 7.54
N SER A 289 -5.82 20.01 7.59
CA SER A 289 -4.78 20.02 8.63
C SER A 289 -5.28 20.43 10.02
N ARG A 290 -6.29 21.30 10.08
CA ARG A 290 -6.72 21.96 11.34
C ARG A 290 -8.19 21.73 11.72
N CYS A 291 -9.01 21.24 10.79
CA CYS A 291 -10.41 20.90 11.06
C CYS A 291 -10.57 19.42 11.43
N ALA A 292 -11.74 19.00 11.89
CA ALA A 292 -12.01 17.56 12.00
C ALA A 292 -12.18 16.98 10.59
N PHE A 293 -11.49 15.89 10.29
CA PHE A 293 -11.58 15.24 8.98
C PHE A 293 -11.38 13.74 9.15
N MET A 294 -12.45 12.96 9.05
CA MET A 294 -12.46 11.52 9.31
C MET A 294 -11.83 11.11 10.66
N PRO A 295 -12.22 11.69 11.83
CA PRO A 295 -11.59 11.38 13.12
C PRO A 295 -11.59 9.87 13.42
N GLY A 296 -10.40 9.26 13.47
CA GLY A 296 -10.26 7.82 13.74
C GLY A 296 -10.83 6.91 12.63
N GLY A 297 -11.16 7.46 11.47
CA GLY A 297 -11.69 6.76 10.30
C GLY A 297 -10.61 6.31 9.33
N ILE A 298 -11.04 5.78 8.18
CA ILE A 298 -10.17 5.43 7.06
C ILE A 298 -10.70 6.08 5.79
N TRP A 299 -9.80 6.68 5.02
CA TRP A 299 -10.13 7.36 3.77
C TRP A 299 -9.56 6.60 2.56
N PHE A 300 -10.45 6.04 1.73
CA PHE A 300 -10.11 5.52 0.42
C PHE A 300 -10.23 6.65 -0.61
N TYR A 301 -9.09 7.21 -1.00
CA TYR A 301 -8.99 8.33 -1.91
C TYR A 301 -8.63 7.86 -3.33
N PHE A 302 -9.66 7.62 -4.16
CA PHE A 302 -9.47 7.26 -5.57
C PHE A 302 -9.24 8.52 -6.41
N ALA A 303 -7.97 8.78 -6.74
CA ALA A 303 -7.53 9.81 -7.67
C ALA A 303 -6.10 9.54 -8.16
N CYS A 304 -5.74 10.06 -9.33
CA CYS A 304 -4.36 10.05 -9.82
C CYS A 304 -3.44 10.74 -8.81
N LEU A 305 -2.27 10.16 -8.54
CA LEU A 305 -1.23 10.76 -7.71
C LEU A 305 -1.66 11.06 -6.26
N GLY A 306 -2.81 10.56 -5.82
CA GLY A 306 -3.39 10.90 -4.52
C GLY A 306 -2.58 10.38 -3.32
N ALA A 307 -1.73 9.36 -3.51
CA ALA A 307 -0.73 8.95 -2.51
C ALA A 307 0.62 9.67 -2.70
N GLY A 308 0.93 10.14 -3.91
CA GLY A 308 2.22 10.75 -4.23
C GLY A 308 2.55 10.71 -5.71
N SER A 309 3.84 10.75 -6.03
CA SER A 309 4.30 10.74 -7.42
C SER A 309 5.63 10.01 -7.56
N PRO A 310 5.72 8.98 -8.43
CA PRO A 310 6.98 8.30 -8.69
C PRO A 310 7.92 9.18 -9.51
N LEU A 311 9.18 8.77 -9.62
CA LEU A 311 10.15 9.44 -10.49
C LEU A 311 9.78 9.31 -11.97
N GLY A 312 9.13 8.22 -12.35
CA GLY A 312 8.61 8.00 -13.69
C GLY A 312 7.34 7.18 -13.59
N SER A 313 6.34 7.54 -14.39
CA SER A 313 5.09 6.79 -14.42
C SER A 313 5.32 5.43 -15.07
N VAL A 314 4.81 4.36 -14.47
CA VAL A 314 4.89 3.01 -15.05
C VAL A 314 4.10 2.92 -16.37
N TYR A 315 3.16 3.84 -16.57
CA TYR A 315 2.37 3.95 -17.78
C TYR A 315 3.11 4.64 -18.93
N GLN A 316 4.16 5.42 -18.66
CA GLN A 316 4.82 6.23 -19.69
C GLN A 316 5.30 5.41 -20.91
N PRO A 317 6.00 4.26 -20.76
CA PRO A 317 6.43 3.47 -21.93
C PRO A 317 5.25 2.96 -22.76
N TRP A 318 4.12 2.66 -22.12
CA TRP A 318 2.89 2.23 -22.80
C TRP A 318 2.27 3.38 -23.59
N LEU A 319 2.19 4.58 -22.99
CA LEU A 319 1.68 5.77 -23.65
C LEU A 319 2.57 6.19 -24.83
N GLU A 320 3.89 6.10 -24.69
CA GLU A 320 4.85 6.33 -25.78
C GLU A 320 4.59 5.39 -26.96
N ARG A 321 4.34 4.11 -26.70
CA ARG A 321 3.97 3.14 -27.74
C ARG A 321 2.63 3.47 -28.40
N LEU A 322 1.62 3.92 -27.65
CA LEU A 322 0.31 4.30 -28.19
C LEU A 322 0.41 5.53 -29.09
N VAL A 323 1.26 6.49 -28.74
CA VAL A 323 1.53 7.68 -29.57
C VAL A 323 2.29 7.29 -30.84
N GLN A 324 3.34 6.47 -30.73
CA GLN A 324 4.10 5.95 -31.88
C GLN A 324 3.21 5.19 -32.87
N THR A 325 2.21 4.45 -32.36
CA THR A 325 1.24 3.70 -33.16
C THR A 325 0.02 4.52 -33.59
N LYS A 326 0.01 5.84 -33.33
CA LYS A 326 -1.07 6.80 -33.67
C LYS A 326 -2.44 6.44 -33.05
N GLN A 327 -2.43 5.69 -31.95
CA GLN A 327 -3.63 5.32 -31.18
C GLN A 327 -3.95 6.36 -30.09
N MET A 328 -3.00 7.24 -29.80
CA MET A 328 -3.13 8.33 -28.84
C MET A 328 -2.42 9.57 -29.39
N ARG A 329 -2.92 10.75 -29.01
CA ARG A 329 -2.28 12.03 -29.33
C ARG A 329 -1.11 12.30 -28.38
N GLU A 330 -0.09 13.02 -28.86
CA GLU A 330 1.10 13.38 -28.07
C GLU A 330 0.75 14.25 -26.83
N ASP A 331 -0.30 15.06 -26.88
CA ASP A 331 -0.70 15.95 -25.78
C ASP A 331 -1.04 15.19 -24.48
N THR A 332 -1.64 14.01 -24.58
CA THR A 332 -1.90 13.13 -23.42
C THR A 332 -0.60 12.64 -22.78
N LEU A 333 0.38 12.27 -23.60
CA LEU A 333 1.70 11.83 -23.13
C LEU A 333 2.46 13.00 -22.48
N ASP A 334 2.39 14.20 -23.06
CA ASP A 334 2.97 15.40 -22.48
C ASP A 334 2.40 15.72 -21.10
N ASN A 335 1.08 15.58 -20.91
CA ASN A 335 0.46 15.77 -19.61
C ASN A 335 1.02 14.81 -18.56
N VAL A 336 1.23 13.55 -18.91
CA VAL A 336 1.85 12.55 -18.02
C VAL A 336 3.32 12.88 -17.76
N ARG A 337 4.08 13.28 -18.78
CA ARG A 337 5.49 13.70 -18.59
C ARG A 337 5.61 14.89 -17.65
N ARG A 338 4.66 15.83 -17.68
CA ARG A 338 4.66 17.01 -16.80
C ARG A 338 4.37 16.68 -15.34
N THR A 339 3.79 15.52 -15.01
CA THR A 339 3.60 15.11 -13.60
C THR A 339 4.89 14.64 -12.95
N ARG A 340 5.95 14.43 -13.73
CA ARG A 340 7.26 14.03 -13.21
C ARG A 340 7.76 15.03 -12.16
N PRO A 341 8.32 14.59 -11.02
CA PRO A 341 8.95 15.48 -10.06
C PRO A 341 10.03 16.35 -10.71
N VAL A 342 9.90 17.67 -10.63
CA VAL A 342 10.82 18.61 -11.31
C VAL A 342 12.20 18.70 -10.67
N ASP A 343 12.33 18.28 -9.41
CA ASP A 343 13.62 18.13 -8.74
C ASP A 343 14.24 16.74 -8.93
N GLY A 344 13.61 15.86 -9.70
CA GLY A 344 14.14 14.54 -10.01
C GLY A 344 13.98 13.52 -8.89
N HIS A 345 13.05 13.72 -7.94
CA HIS A 345 12.86 12.79 -6.85
C HIS A 345 11.39 12.47 -6.55
N PRO A 346 11.04 11.19 -6.30
CA PRO A 346 9.69 10.82 -5.91
C PRO A 346 9.29 11.41 -4.56
N PHE A 347 8.00 11.65 -4.36
CA PHE A 347 7.46 12.23 -3.13
C PHE A 347 6.05 11.71 -2.81
N MET A 348 5.62 11.83 -1.55
CA MET A 348 4.25 11.54 -1.13
C MET A 348 3.38 12.79 -1.23
N ALA A 349 2.10 12.65 -1.57
CA ALA A 349 1.21 13.80 -1.76
C ALA A 349 0.96 14.53 -0.42
N ALA A 350 0.85 15.85 -0.45
CA ALA A 350 0.70 16.66 0.76
C ALA A 350 -0.67 16.46 1.45
N LEU A 351 -1.75 16.31 0.68
CA LEU A 351 -3.11 16.16 1.21
C LEU A 351 -3.28 14.95 2.17
N PRO A 352 -2.93 13.70 1.81
CA PRO A 352 -3.05 12.58 2.74
C PRO A 352 -2.08 12.68 3.91
N GLN A 353 -0.90 13.28 3.73
CA GLN A 353 0.03 13.52 4.83
C GLN A 353 -0.57 14.48 5.86
N ALA A 354 -1.13 15.61 5.43
CA ALA A 354 -1.79 16.56 6.33
C ALA A 354 -3.00 15.93 7.04
N ALA A 355 -3.79 15.11 6.34
CA ALA A 355 -4.89 14.37 6.95
C ALA A 355 -4.38 13.39 8.03
N LEU A 356 -3.28 12.67 7.78
CA LEU A 356 -2.71 11.74 8.75
C LEU A 356 -2.01 12.45 9.91
N ALA A 357 -1.36 13.60 9.70
CA ALA A 357 -0.75 14.39 10.77
C ALA A 357 -1.80 15.05 11.68
N ASN A 358 -2.98 15.38 11.14
CA ASN A 358 -4.07 15.99 11.91
C ASN A 358 -4.52 15.08 13.08
N PRO A 359 -4.47 15.54 14.34
CA PRO A 359 -4.94 14.78 15.51
C PRO A 359 -6.42 14.37 15.45
N ARG A 360 -7.25 15.10 14.71
CA ARG A 360 -8.66 14.78 14.42
C ARG A 360 -8.86 14.24 13.00
N GLY A 361 -7.80 13.65 12.46
CA GLY A 361 -7.70 13.07 11.12
C GLY A 361 -8.03 11.57 11.05
N PRO A 362 -7.97 10.95 9.86
CA PRO A 362 -8.04 9.50 9.69
C PRO A 362 -6.82 8.79 10.31
N LEU A 363 -6.97 7.48 10.56
CA LEU A 363 -5.87 6.60 10.95
C LEU A 363 -5.06 6.10 9.76
N ALA A 364 -5.70 6.01 8.59
CA ALA A 364 -5.09 5.55 7.36
C ALA A 364 -5.75 6.17 6.12
N VAL A 365 -4.97 6.33 5.06
CA VAL A 365 -5.43 6.71 3.73
C VAL A 365 -4.99 5.67 2.73
N ILE A 366 -5.90 5.17 1.90
CA ILE A 366 -5.58 4.31 0.76
C ILE A 366 -5.70 5.16 -0.50
N SER A 367 -4.64 5.28 -1.29
CA SER A 367 -4.67 6.08 -2.52
C SER A 367 -3.63 5.61 -3.53
N HIS A 368 -3.67 6.18 -4.74
CA HIS A 368 -2.87 5.73 -5.86
C HIS A 368 -1.56 6.54 -5.96
N ILE A 369 -0.41 5.86 -6.07
CA ILE A 369 0.92 6.52 -6.14
C ILE A 369 1.20 7.12 -7.52
N ASP A 370 0.60 6.57 -8.57
CA ASP A 370 0.80 6.97 -9.97
C ASP A 370 -0.56 7.41 -10.58
N LEU A 371 -0.74 7.32 -11.90
CA LEU A 371 -2.02 7.54 -12.57
C LEU A 371 -3.05 6.45 -12.24
N ALA A 372 -4.26 6.86 -11.90
CA ALA A 372 -5.40 5.96 -11.72
C ALA A 372 -6.25 5.95 -13.00
N TRP A 373 -6.69 4.76 -13.43
CA TRP A 373 -7.40 4.59 -14.69
C TRP A 373 -8.76 3.91 -14.52
N THR A 374 -9.68 4.18 -15.43
CA THR A 374 -11.00 3.54 -15.43
C THR A 374 -10.93 2.02 -15.61
N CYS A 375 -9.83 1.49 -16.16
CA CYS A 375 -9.62 0.04 -16.30
C CYS A 375 -9.52 -0.70 -14.96
N GLY A 376 -9.20 -0.01 -13.86
CA GLY A 376 -9.23 -0.60 -12.52
C GLY A 376 -10.61 -1.14 -12.12
N PHE A 377 -11.68 -0.49 -12.59
CA PHE A 377 -13.07 -0.82 -12.27
C PHE A 377 -13.96 -1.11 -13.49
N HIS A 378 -13.49 -0.92 -14.72
CA HIS A 378 -14.31 -1.10 -15.92
C HIS A 378 -13.51 -1.62 -17.11
N ASN A 379 -13.95 -2.73 -17.69
CA ASN A 379 -13.42 -3.23 -18.94
C ASN A 379 -14.15 -2.57 -20.12
N SER A 380 -13.49 -1.62 -20.78
CA SER A 380 -14.04 -0.86 -21.91
C SER A 380 -14.39 -1.71 -23.13
N ARG A 381 -13.83 -2.93 -23.25
CA ARG A 381 -14.07 -3.83 -24.38
C ARG A 381 -15.25 -4.76 -24.16
N THR A 382 -15.41 -5.28 -22.95
CA THR A 382 -16.51 -6.21 -22.61
C THR A 382 -17.70 -5.51 -21.96
N GLY A 383 -17.54 -4.23 -21.55
CA GLY A 383 -18.52 -3.50 -20.76
C GLY A 383 -18.62 -3.96 -19.31
N GLN A 384 -17.85 -4.96 -18.90
CA GLN A 384 -17.90 -5.53 -17.55
C GLN A 384 -17.39 -4.50 -16.53
N SER A 385 -18.10 -4.40 -15.41
CA SER A 385 -17.62 -3.69 -14.23
C SER A 385 -16.86 -4.65 -13.32
N HIS A 386 -15.83 -4.13 -12.64
CA HIS A 386 -15.03 -4.82 -11.64
C HIS A 386 -15.24 -4.21 -10.25
N THR A 387 -16.41 -3.61 -9.98
CA THR A 387 -16.75 -2.98 -8.69
C THR A 387 -16.49 -3.88 -7.48
N GLN A 388 -16.68 -5.20 -7.62
CA GLN A 388 -16.42 -6.17 -6.55
C GLN A 388 -15.03 -6.07 -5.90
N ARG A 389 -14.03 -5.53 -6.62
CA ARG A 389 -12.67 -5.29 -6.11
C ARG A 389 -12.70 -4.27 -4.97
N PHE A 390 -13.35 -3.14 -5.20
CA PHE A 390 -13.49 -2.05 -4.24
C PHE A 390 -14.49 -2.41 -3.15
N GLU A 391 -15.54 -3.15 -3.49
CA GLU A 391 -16.50 -3.68 -2.53
C GLU A 391 -15.81 -4.54 -1.46
N GLY A 392 -14.93 -5.47 -1.86
CA GLY A 392 -14.18 -6.29 -0.93
C GLY A 392 -13.32 -5.47 0.04
N ALA A 393 -12.62 -4.45 -0.47
CA ALA A 393 -11.79 -3.57 0.35
C ALA A 393 -12.64 -2.76 1.35
N VAL A 394 -13.69 -2.08 0.87
CA VAL A 394 -14.57 -1.26 1.72
C VAL A 394 -15.31 -2.12 2.75
N ALA A 395 -15.83 -3.26 2.34
CA ALA A 395 -16.51 -4.19 3.24
C ALA A 395 -15.57 -4.79 4.28
N SER A 396 -14.29 -5.00 3.94
CA SER A 396 -13.27 -5.38 4.91
C SER A 396 -13.07 -4.28 5.96
N LEU A 397 -12.92 -3.02 5.54
CA LEU A 397 -12.75 -1.90 6.46
C LEU A 397 -13.95 -1.72 7.40
N VAL A 398 -15.18 -1.70 6.85
CA VAL A 398 -16.41 -1.51 7.63
C VAL A 398 -16.63 -2.62 8.66
N ARG A 399 -16.22 -3.85 8.37
CA ARG A 399 -16.26 -4.98 9.34
C ARG A 399 -15.19 -4.88 10.43
N GLY A 400 -14.37 -3.84 10.44
CA GLY A 400 -13.34 -3.62 11.46
C GLY A 400 -12.04 -4.38 11.22
N HIS A 401 -11.82 -4.93 10.03
CA HIS A 401 -10.52 -5.50 9.68
C HIS A 401 -9.45 -4.41 9.61
N ARG A 402 -8.19 -4.81 9.83
CA ARG A 402 -7.04 -3.90 9.78
C ARG A 402 -6.83 -3.35 8.37
N ALA A 403 -6.37 -2.12 8.26
CA ALA A 403 -6.25 -1.40 6.99
C ALA A 403 -5.39 -2.13 5.95
N GLY A 404 -4.28 -2.75 6.40
CA GLY A 404 -3.42 -3.54 5.51
C GLY A 404 -4.09 -4.81 4.97
N VAL A 405 -4.96 -5.46 5.76
CA VAL A 405 -5.74 -6.62 5.32
C VAL A 405 -6.76 -6.20 4.25
N ALA A 406 -7.42 -5.06 4.47
CA ALA A 406 -8.37 -4.52 3.53
C ALA A 406 -7.72 -4.16 2.19
N LEU A 407 -6.56 -3.51 2.19
CA LEU A 407 -5.81 -3.21 0.96
C LEU A 407 -5.40 -4.50 0.23
N ASN A 408 -4.92 -5.52 0.96
CA ASN A 408 -4.49 -6.78 0.34
C ASN A 408 -5.62 -7.53 -0.40
N SER A 409 -6.88 -7.20 -0.12
CA SER A 409 -8.01 -7.74 -0.91
C SER A 409 -7.97 -7.31 -2.37
N LEU A 410 -7.43 -6.12 -2.67
CA LEU A 410 -7.21 -5.61 -4.04
C LEU A 410 -6.07 -6.36 -4.72
N THR A 411 -4.99 -6.68 -3.99
CA THR A 411 -3.82 -7.41 -4.52
C THR A 411 -4.20 -8.76 -5.14
N ARG A 412 -5.22 -9.44 -4.59
CA ARG A 412 -5.74 -10.68 -5.18
C ARG A 412 -6.25 -10.50 -6.62
N SER A 413 -6.78 -9.33 -6.94
CA SER A 413 -7.25 -9.02 -8.30
C SER A 413 -6.07 -8.77 -9.25
N ALA A 414 -4.98 -8.18 -8.76
CA ALA A 414 -3.76 -8.02 -9.54
C ALA A 414 -3.18 -9.39 -9.96
N TRP A 415 -3.20 -10.39 -9.07
CA TRP A 415 -2.73 -11.74 -9.41
C TRP A 415 -3.55 -12.43 -10.51
N GLN A 416 -4.84 -12.11 -10.65
CA GLN A 416 -5.64 -12.60 -11.76
C GLN A 416 -5.16 -12.02 -13.09
N ALA A 417 -4.84 -10.72 -13.11
CA ALA A 417 -4.25 -10.05 -14.27
C ALA A 417 -2.85 -10.63 -14.59
N ASP A 418 -1.99 -10.84 -13.59
CA ASP A 418 -0.69 -11.48 -13.76
C ASP A 418 -0.81 -12.90 -14.35
N GLY A 419 -1.77 -13.69 -13.84
CA GLY A 419 -2.05 -15.03 -14.35
C GLY A 419 -2.52 -15.02 -15.81
N ALA A 420 -3.35 -14.04 -16.19
CA ALA A 420 -3.76 -13.84 -17.57
C ALA A 420 -2.58 -13.47 -18.48
N LEU A 421 -1.72 -12.54 -18.04
CA LEU A 421 -0.52 -12.13 -18.77
C LEU A 421 0.43 -13.33 -19.00
N ARG A 422 0.67 -14.16 -17.98
CA ARG A 422 1.49 -15.38 -18.11
C ARG A 422 0.93 -16.37 -19.14
N ARG A 423 -0.40 -16.60 -19.12
CA ARG A 423 -1.07 -17.46 -20.11
C ARG A 423 -0.93 -16.92 -21.53
N GLN A 424 -1.07 -15.60 -21.72
CA GLN A 424 -0.89 -14.98 -23.03
C GLN A 424 0.54 -15.11 -23.54
N TYR A 425 1.53 -14.90 -22.67
CA TYR A 425 2.94 -15.10 -23.00
C TYR A 425 3.24 -16.53 -23.45
N GLN A 426 2.74 -17.53 -22.71
CA GLN A 426 2.91 -18.94 -23.07
C GLN A 426 2.28 -19.27 -24.43
N ALA A 427 1.05 -18.79 -24.67
CA ALA A 427 0.35 -19.01 -25.94
C ALA A 427 1.12 -18.43 -27.13
N ASP A 428 1.72 -17.24 -26.97
CA ASP A 428 2.55 -16.63 -28.01
C ASP A 428 3.82 -17.43 -28.30
N ALA A 429 4.45 -18.03 -27.29
CA ALA A 429 5.64 -18.86 -27.47
C ALA A 429 5.33 -20.20 -28.19
N GLU A 430 4.11 -20.74 -27.99
CA GLU A 430 3.65 -21.99 -28.60
C GLU A 430 3.08 -21.80 -30.02
N ALA A 431 2.58 -20.61 -30.36
CA ALA A 431 1.93 -20.34 -31.63
C ALA A 431 2.81 -20.66 -32.87
N PRO A 432 4.12 -20.33 -32.91
CA PRO A 432 5.01 -20.72 -34.01
C PRO A 432 5.12 -22.23 -34.24
N HIS A 433 4.94 -23.04 -33.18
CA HIS A 433 5.10 -24.49 -33.21
C HIS A 433 3.80 -25.25 -33.54
N SER A 434 2.65 -24.59 -33.43
CA SER A 434 1.32 -25.22 -33.56
C SER A 434 0.64 -24.95 -34.91
N GLY A 435 1.26 -24.19 -35.81
CA GLY A 435 0.66 -23.79 -37.09
C GLY A 435 -0.58 -22.89 -36.93
N LYS A 436 -0.91 -22.48 -35.71
CA LYS A 436 -1.95 -21.49 -35.41
C LYS A 436 -1.37 -20.09 -35.57
N ALA A 437 -2.13 -19.18 -36.17
CA ALA A 437 -1.72 -17.77 -36.29
C ALA A 437 -1.41 -17.17 -34.90
N ALA A 438 -0.32 -16.41 -34.78
CA ALA A 438 0.06 -15.63 -33.59
C ALA A 438 -0.18 -14.13 -33.82
N PRO A 439 -0.27 -13.26 -32.78
CA PRO A 439 -0.30 -13.52 -31.34
C PRO A 439 -1.61 -13.00 -30.69
N VAL A 440 -1.76 -13.21 -29.38
CA VAL A 440 -2.87 -12.62 -28.60
C VAL A 440 -2.96 -11.11 -28.85
N ASP A 441 -4.16 -10.60 -29.14
CA ASP A 441 -4.50 -9.19 -29.37
C ASP A 441 -3.64 -8.25 -28.51
N ALA A 442 -2.77 -7.48 -29.16
CA ALA A 442 -1.83 -6.58 -28.49
C ALA A 442 -2.56 -5.53 -27.63
N SER A 443 -3.75 -5.10 -28.06
CA SER A 443 -4.62 -4.22 -27.28
C SER A 443 -5.15 -4.92 -26.04
N ALA A 444 -5.44 -6.22 -26.13
CA ALA A 444 -5.86 -7.02 -24.99
C ALA A 444 -4.81 -7.13 -23.91
N ARG A 445 -3.57 -7.34 -24.32
CA ARG A 445 -2.43 -7.43 -23.42
C ARG A 445 -2.09 -6.09 -22.79
N ALA A 446 -2.12 -5.01 -23.57
CA ALA A 446 -1.95 -3.66 -23.05
C ALA A 446 -3.00 -3.34 -21.99
N SER A 447 -4.26 -3.68 -22.24
CA SER A 447 -5.35 -3.50 -21.26
C SER A 447 -5.08 -4.26 -19.94
N LEU A 448 -4.58 -5.50 -20.01
CA LEU A 448 -4.22 -6.28 -18.82
C LEU A 448 -3.04 -5.70 -18.06
N TRP A 449 -2.04 -5.15 -18.76
CA TRP A 449 -0.92 -4.45 -18.11
C TRP A 449 -1.38 -3.17 -17.40
N LEU A 450 -2.23 -2.37 -18.05
CA LEU A 450 -2.81 -1.16 -17.43
C LEU A 450 -3.59 -1.52 -16.17
N GLU A 451 -4.45 -2.53 -16.27
CA GLU A 451 -5.24 -3.05 -15.14
C GLU A 451 -4.36 -3.57 -14.00
N ARG A 452 -3.33 -4.38 -14.32
CA ARG A 452 -2.36 -4.86 -13.34
C ARG A 452 -1.69 -3.69 -12.63
N HIS A 453 -1.16 -2.71 -13.37
CA HIS A 453 -0.47 -1.56 -12.80
C HIS A 453 -1.38 -0.73 -11.89
N ASP A 454 -2.62 -0.49 -12.28
CA ASP A 454 -3.61 0.24 -11.48
C ASP A 454 -3.82 -0.46 -10.12
N LEU A 455 -4.07 -1.78 -10.16
CA LEU A 455 -4.33 -2.56 -8.94
C LEU A 455 -3.11 -2.68 -8.01
N THR A 456 -1.89 -2.69 -8.55
CA THR A 456 -0.65 -2.79 -7.75
C THR A 456 -0.13 -1.46 -7.21
N ASN A 457 -0.69 -0.33 -7.67
CA ASN A 457 -0.19 1.01 -7.32
C ASN A 457 -1.05 1.73 -6.26
N TYR A 458 -2.00 1.04 -5.63
CA TYR A 458 -2.60 1.51 -4.39
C TYR A 458 -1.63 1.35 -3.23
N LEU A 459 -1.34 2.44 -2.53
CA LEU A 459 -0.57 2.44 -1.30
C LEU A 459 -1.48 2.71 -0.10
N LEU A 460 -1.13 2.07 1.01
CA LEU A 460 -1.65 2.41 2.33
C LEU A 460 -0.69 3.39 3.01
N LEU A 461 -1.21 4.56 3.34
CA LEU A 461 -0.54 5.57 4.15
C LEU A 461 -1.07 5.47 5.59
N GLY A 462 -0.17 5.33 6.55
CA GLY A 462 -0.49 4.97 7.94
C GLY A 462 0.05 3.59 8.35
N ASP A 463 -0.08 3.28 9.63
CA ASP A 463 0.23 1.97 10.21
C ASP A 463 -0.74 0.91 9.66
N PRO A 464 -0.26 -0.16 8.99
CA PRO A 464 -1.12 -1.17 8.39
C PRO A 464 -1.97 -1.94 9.39
N ALA A 465 -1.64 -1.88 10.68
CA ALA A 465 -2.38 -2.55 11.73
C ALA A 465 -3.58 -1.75 12.27
N VAL A 466 -3.78 -0.48 11.91
CA VAL A 466 -4.94 0.30 12.41
C VAL A 466 -6.26 -0.27 11.89
N ARG A 467 -7.33 -0.08 12.66
CA ARG A 467 -8.71 -0.44 12.31
C ARG A 467 -9.68 0.60 12.86
N ILE A 468 -10.84 0.73 12.22
CA ILE A 468 -11.85 1.74 12.56
C ILE A 468 -12.64 1.42 13.83
N LEU A 469 -12.91 0.13 14.08
CA LEU A 469 -13.70 -0.38 15.21
C LEU A 469 -12.78 -1.15 16.17
N GLY A 470 -13.18 -1.25 17.43
CA GLY A 470 -12.49 -2.11 18.40
C GLY A 470 -12.59 -3.60 18.02
N GLU A 471 -11.79 -4.43 18.68
CA GLU A 471 -12.00 -5.88 18.61
C GLU A 471 -13.39 -6.19 19.16
N ALA A 472 -14.23 -6.90 18.39
CA ALA A 472 -15.46 -7.43 18.95
C ALA A 472 -15.07 -8.38 20.09
N SER A 473 -15.45 -8.06 21.32
CA SER A 473 -15.35 -8.99 22.44
C SER A 473 -16.15 -10.24 22.05
N SER A 474 -15.44 -11.30 21.63
CA SER A 474 -16.02 -12.60 21.30
C SER A 474 -16.57 -13.28 22.52
#